data_AF-A0A0V8HBN4-F1
#
_entry.id   AF-A0A0V8HBN4-F1
#
_cell.length_a   1.000
_cell.length_b   1.000
_cell.length_c   1.000
_cell.angle_alpha   90.00
_cell.angle_beta   90.00
_cell.angle_gamma   90.00
#
_symmetry.space_group_name_H-M   'P 1'
#
loop_
_entity.id
_entity.type
_entity.pdbx_description
1 polymer ?
#
loop_
_entity_poly.entity_id
_entity_poly.type
_entity_poly.pdbx_seq_one_letter_code
_entity_poly.pdbx_strand_id
1 'polypeptide(L)'
;MKYREIAVDDCVKLINADGNYNKRIKDSIDKLAECIESRGHKLLSSYKGNKTAVLIDFKCGHEPRRVTPKDYKKKNGVGCDRCSGHSSEQAREDFFKRLEDKGHKLLSGYINNTEEVLIDFKCGHKPSKKTPKAYKLGQECVRCSGHSSEQAREDFFKHLEDKGHELLSEYINNTEEVLIDFKCGHEPSKKTPKAYKLGQECVRCSGHSSEQAREDFFKHLEDKGHELLSEYINNTEEVLIDFKCGHEPSKKTPKAYKVRQECVRCSGHSPVQAKEDFIKMLVDNGHELLSDYVNNTHEVLIDFKCDHKPYMRTPKEYKSGRVCPRCGNNSDTKVAKEDFLALLKSNGHRLLSKYIDNTTIVLIDFKCSHKPSTVTPKSYKSGNGLCKKCNLNKDWYKQSEESLKSLLEKVKKNNHKLLSKYIDTNTKVLINFNCGHNPSWVYPHRYKNGQKCQQCNKVNSRGEIVIKGYLKKNKLRFKPQFTFGDLVYKGKLRFDFAVYKDKELYSLIEFDGRQHFTLVDHMGGEDYFKEIQMKDKLKNNYCLENNIRLIRIKYTKFDEIEYILEREFAIDSEKSSDVISFYPKVGYYDSSLRNN
;
A
#
# COMPACT_ATOMS: atom_id res chain seq x y z
N MET A 1 5.47 -66.12 -15.94
CA MET A 1 5.50 -65.44 -17.28
C MET A 1 6.20 -64.07 -17.18
N LYS A 2 6.81 -63.51 -18.25
CA LYS A 2 7.27 -62.10 -18.27
C LYS A 2 6.41 -61.27 -19.24
N TYR A 3 6.01 -60.06 -18.84
CA TYR A 3 5.25 -59.11 -19.67
C TYR A 3 5.74 -57.68 -19.38
N ARG A 4 6.20 -56.95 -20.41
CA ARG A 4 6.87 -55.64 -20.28
C ARG A 4 7.96 -55.62 -19.19
N GLU A 5 8.86 -56.60 -19.25
CA GLU A 5 9.96 -56.80 -18.28
C GLU A 5 9.53 -57.10 -16.83
N ILE A 6 8.24 -57.10 -16.52
CA ILE A 6 7.69 -57.48 -15.22
C ILE A 6 7.47 -59.00 -15.20
N ALA A 7 8.02 -59.66 -14.19
CA ALA A 7 7.67 -61.04 -13.89
C ALA A 7 6.22 -61.09 -13.37
N VAL A 8 5.36 -61.85 -14.03
CA VAL A 8 3.96 -62.10 -13.64
C VAL A 8 3.86 -63.51 -13.10
N ASP A 9 3.30 -63.62 -11.90
CA ASP A 9 3.13 -64.88 -11.17
C ASP A 9 2.05 -65.75 -11.80
N ASP A 10 2.21 -67.06 -11.71
CA ASP A 10 1.34 -68.02 -12.40
C ASP A 10 -0.10 -68.03 -11.84
N CYS A 11 -0.32 -67.49 -10.63
CA CYS A 11 -1.66 -67.27 -10.10
C CYS A 11 -2.46 -66.18 -10.84
N VAL A 12 -1.80 -65.37 -11.67
CA VAL A 12 -2.43 -64.28 -12.42
C VAL A 12 -2.83 -64.77 -13.81
N LYS A 13 -4.15 -64.93 -14.03
CA LYS A 13 -4.74 -65.28 -15.33
C LYS A 13 -4.69 -64.12 -16.32
N LEU A 14 -3.48 -63.77 -16.78
CA LEU A 14 -3.24 -62.67 -17.70
C LEU A 14 -3.77 -62.96 -19.12
N ILE A 15 -3.76 -64.22 -19.53
CA ILE A 15 -4.32 -64.69 -20.80
C ILE A 15 -5.60 -65.49 -20.46
N ASN A 16 -6.68 -65.19 -21.16
CA ASN A 16 -7.96 -65.89 -21.07
C ASN A 16 -7.90 -67.22 -21.85
N ALA A 17 -8.88 -68.09 -21.68
CA ALA A 17 -8.92 -69.39 -22.37
C ALA A 17 -9.01 -69.29 -23.90
N ASP A 18 -9.46 -68.15 -24.42
CA ASP A 18 -9.53 -67.81 -25.86
C ASP A 18 -8.18 -67.32 -26.44
N GLY A 19 -7.11 -67.32 -25.64
CA GLY A 19 -5.78 -66.84 -26.05
C GLY A 19 -5.62 -65.31 -26.01
N ASN A 20 -6.68 -64.55 -25.72
CA ASN A 20 -6.63 -63.09 -25.63
C ASN A 20 -6.20 -62.63 -24.23
N TYR A 21 -5.60 -61.44 -24.14
CA TYR A 21 -5.28 -60.84 -22.84
C TYR A 21 -6.52 -60.44 -22.05
N ASN A 22 -6.50 -60.71 -20.74
CA ASN A 22 -7.47 -60.14 -19.82
C ASN A 22 -7.23 -58.62 -19.72
N LYS A 23 -8.05 -57.85 -20.43
CA LYS A 23 -7.92 -56.39 -20.60
C LYS A 23 -7.70 -55.66 -19.27
N ARG A 24 -8.45 -56.01 -18.21
CA ARG A 24 -8.34 -55.36 -16.89
C ARG A 24 -6.99 -55.63 -16.20
N ILE A 25 -6.48 -56.86 -16.31
CA ILE A 25 -5.19 -57.23 -15.73
C ILE A 25 -4.06 -56.62 -16.55
N LYS A 26 -4.15 -56.69 -17.88
CA LYS A 26 -3.22 -56.08 -18.83
C LYS A 26 -3.06 -54.57 -18.56
N ASP A 27 -4.16 -53.82 -18.59
CA ASP A 27 -4.16 -52.36 -18.35
C ASP A 27 -3.57 -52.01 -16.97
N SER A 28 -3.75 -52.90 -16.00
CA SER A 28 -3.23 -52.71 -14.66
C SER A 28 -1.72 -52.90 -14.56
N ILE A 29 -1.17 -53.87 -15.30
CA ILE A 29 0.28 -54.13 -15.39
C ILE A 29 0.93 -53.07 -16.27
N ASP A 30 0.30 -52.67 -17.38
CA ASP A 30 0.78 -51.59 -18.25
C ASP A 30 0.97 -50.28 -17.46
N LYS A 31 -0.04 -49.87 -16.69
CA LYS A 31 0.07 -48.68 -15.81
C LYS A 31 1.16 -48.81 -14.75
N LEU A 32 1.40 -50.03 -14.24
CA LEU A 32 2.44 -50.26 -13.25
C LEU A 32 3.82 -50.11 -13.90
N ALA A 33 4.02 -50.70 -15.08
CA ALA A 33 5.25 -50.58 -15.87
C ALA A 33 5.55 -49.12 -16.20
N GLU A 34 4.57 -48.37 -16.71
CA GLU A 34 4.70 -46.93 -16.99
C GLU A 34 5.12 -46.14 -15.75
N CYS A 35 4.51 -46.40 -14.58
CA CYS A 35 4.87 -45.72 -13.33
C CYS A 35 6.27 -46.09 -12.82
N ILE A 36 6.77 -47.29 -13.11
CA ILE A 36 8.12 -47.73 -12.73
C ILE A 36 9.14 -47.07 -13.66
N GLU A 37 8.91 -47.14 -14.98
CA GLU A 37 9.73 -46.52 -16.01
C GLU A 37 9.82 -44.99 -15.81
N SER A 38 8.69 -44.30 -15.64
CA SER A 38 8.65 -42.85 -15.50
C SER A 38 9.36 -42.33 -14.24
N ARG A 39 9.41 -43.15 -13.19
CA ARG A 39 10.07 -42.82 -11.91
C ARG A 39 11.49 -43.36 -11.83
N GLY A 40 11.93 -44.16 -12.81
CA GLY A 40 13.26 -44.78 -12.85
C GLY A 40 13.50 -45.78 -11.71
N HIS A 41 12.46 -46.47 -11.25
CA HIS A 41 12.55 -47.49 -10.19
C HIS A 41 12.72 -48.88 -10.80
N LYS A 42 13.03 -49.90 -9.99
CA LYS A 42 13.10 -51.30 -10.44
C LYS A 42 12.15 -52.18 -9.63
N LEU A 43 11.42 -53.06 -10.30
CA LEU A 43 10.54 -54.04 -9.67
C LEU A 43 11.28 -55.36 -9.48
N LEU A 44 11.44 -55.80 -8.23
CA LEU A 44 12.25 -56.98 -7.89
C LEU A 44 11.43 -58.26 -7.65
N SER A 45 10.11 -58.15 -7.41
CA SER A 45 9.24 -59.30 -7.18
C SER A 45 8.22 -59.51 -8.30
N SER A 46 7.67 -60.72 -8.40
CA SER A 46 6.58 -61.02 -9.34
C SER A 46 5.28 -60.28 -9.00
N TYR A 47 4.55 -59.85 -10.03
CA TYR A 47 3.22 -59.27 -9.90
C TYR A 47 2.18 -60.36 -9.66
N LYS A 48 1.45 -60.26 -8.55
CA LYS A 48 0.37 -61.18 -8.15
C LYS A 48 -1.03 -60.53 -8.13
N GLY A 49 -1.12 -59.24 -8.46
CA GLY A 49 -2.36 -58.47 -8.41
C GLY A 49 -2.19 -57.10 -7.73
N ASN A 50 -3.21 -56.25 -7.84
CA ASN A 50 -3.12 -54.85 -7.38
C ASN A 50 -3.09 -54.65 -5.87
N LYS A 51 -3.62 -55.61 -5.10
CA LYS A 51 -3.68 -55.54 -3.63
C LYS A 51 -2.53 -56.31 -2.97
N THR A 52 -1.77 -57.08 -3.74
CA THR A 52 -0.67 -57.88 -3.23
C THR A 52 0.61 -57.06 -3.32
N ALA A 53 1.33 -56.94 -2.20
CA ALA A 53 2.54 -56.14 -2.16
C ALA A 53 3.63 -56.71 -3.08
N VAL A 54 4.30 -55.81 -3.81
CA VAL A 54 5.46 -56.08 -4.64
C VAL A 54 6.68 -55.34 -4.10
N LEU A 55 7.87 -55.90 -4.28
CA LEU A 55 9.13 -55.33 -3.84
C LEU A 55 9.67 -54.38 -4.92
N ILE A 56 9.79 -53.10 -4.58
CA ILE A 56 10.30 -52.06 -5.48
C ILE A 56 11.61 -51.50 -4.91
N ASP A 57 12.64 -51.51 -5.74
CA ASP A 57 13.89 -50.79 -5.54
C ASP A 57 13.73 -49.35 -6.05
N PHE A 58 13.83 -48.41 -5.12
CA PHE A 58 13.66 -46.98 -5.40
C PHE A 58 15.03 -46.40 -5.79
N LYS A 59 15.08 -45.56 -6.83
CA LYS A 59 16.32 -44.95 -7.39
C LYS A 59 17.23 -44.29 -6.36
N CYS A 60 16.71 -43.93 -5.18
CA CYS A 60 17.44 -43.34 -4.08
C CYS A 60 18.56 -44.22 -3.46
N GLY A 61 18.70 -45.50 -3.86
CA GLY A 61 19.78 -46.37 -3.38
C GLY A 61 19.56 -46.94 -1.96
N HIS A 62 18.36 -46.75 -1.42
CA HIS A 62 17.92 -47.37 -0.17
C HIS A 62 17.37 -48.78 -0.41
N GLU A 63 17.33 -49.60 0.64
CA GLU A 63 16.82 -50.97 0.53
C GLU A 63 15.42 -51.05 -0.10
N PRO A 64 15.17 -52.04 -0.98
CA PRO A 64 13.90 -52.20 -1.66
C PRO A 64 12.72 -52.35 -0.69
N ARG A 65 11.61 -51.68 -0.96
CA ARG A 65 10.42 -51.65 -0.09
C ARG A 65 9.24 -52.40 -0.72
N ARG A 66 8.48 -53.11 0.12
CA ARG A 66 7.20 -53.71 -0.26
C ARG A 66 6.09 -52.66 -0.32
N VAL A 67 5.46 -52.52 -1.49
CA VAL A 67 4.34 -51.61 -1.72
C VAL A 67 3.28 -52.28 -2.57
N THR A 68 1.99 -51.96 -2.38
CA THR A 68 0.94 -52.50 -3.26
C THR A 68 0.95 -51.75 -4.59
N PRO A 69 0.76 -52.43 -5.74
CA PRO A 69 0.65 -51.74 -7.03
C PRO A 69 -0.49 -50.72 -7.07
N LYS A 70 -1.59 -50.95 -6.34
CA LYS A 70 -2.69 -49.99 -6.21
C LYS A 70 -2.23 -48.67 -5.59
N ASP A 71 -1.48 -48.72 -4.49
CA ASP A 71 -1.03 -47.51 -3.80
C ASP A 71 0.14 -46.84 -4.51
N TYR A 72 1.02 -47.62 -5.13
CA TYR A 72 2.14 -47.11 -5.91
C TYR A 72 1.70 -46.28 -7.14
N LYS A 73 0.64 -46.73 -7.84
CA LYS A 73 0.08 -46.06 -9.04
C LYS A 73 -0.65 -44.74 -8.77
N LYS A 74 -0.81 -44.31 -7.52
CA LYS A 74 -1.44 -43.02 -7.19
C LYS A 74 -0.54 -41.84 -7.62
N LYS A 75 -1.14 -40.67 -7.88
CA LYS A 75 -0.45 -39.42 -8.31
C LYS A 75 0.66 -39.00 -7.33
N ASN A 76 0.41 -39.14 -6.03
CA ASN A 76 1.39 -38.99 -4.93
C ASN A 76 1.68 -40.36 -4.31
N GLY A 77 2.00 -41.35 -5.13
CA GLY A 77 2.17 -42.75 -4.72
C GLY A 77 3.26 -42.93 -3.65
N VAL A 78 3.19 -44.04 -2.94
CA VAL A 78 4.09 -44.38 -1.83
C VAL A 78 5.55 -44.37 -2.30
N GLY A 79 6.37 -43.51 -1.68
CA GLY A 79 7.80 -43.36 -1.94
C GLY A 79 8.69 -44.22 -1.04
N CYS A 80 10.01 -43.97 -1.08
CA CYS A 80 10.95 -44.60 -0.16
C CYS A 80 10.76 -44.05 1.27
N ASP A 81 10.58 -44.92 2.27
CA ASP A 81 10.39 -44.51 3.67
C ASP A 81 11.55 -43.68 4.21
N ARG A 82 12.79 -44.01 3.82
CA ARG A 82 14.00 -43.29 4.23
C ARG A 82 14.02 -41.86 3.66
N CYS A 83 13.71 -41.69 2.37
CA CYS A 83 13.62 -40.35 1.76
C CYS A 83 12.49 -39.49 2.35
N SER A 84 11.42 -40.12 2.85
CA SER A 84 10.32 -39.41 3.52
C SER A 84 10.52 -39.24 5.03
N GLY A 85 11.65 -39.69 5.62
CA GLY A 85 11.91 -39.58 7.06
C GLY A 85 11.08 -40.50 7.95
N HIS A 86 10.55 -41.59 7.40
CA HIS A 86 9.67 -42.55 8.08
C HIS A 86 10.34 -43.90 8.40
N SER A 87 11.66 -44.04 8.22
CA SER A 87 12.36 -45.29 8.59
C SER A 87 12.60 -45.37 10.11
N SER A 88 12.31 -46.54 10.69
CA SER A 88 12.55 -46.84 12.10
C SER A 88 14.03 -46.79 12.49
N GLU A 89 14.93 -47.14 11.56
CA GLU A 89 16.38 -47.13 11.77
C GLU A 89 16.95 -45.72 11.90
N GLN A 90 16.56 -44.79 11.02
CA GLN A 90 17.04 -43.41 11.09
C GLN A 90 16.46 -42.69 12.31
N ALA A 91 15.21 -43.01 12.64
CA ALA A 91 14.59 -42.62 13.91
C ALA A 91 15.39 -43.11 15.13
N ARG A 92 15.96 -44.32 15.08
CA ARG A 92 16.80 -44.86 16.13
C ARG A 92 18.14 -44.12 16.19
N GLU A 93 18.86 -44.04 15.07
CA GLU A 93 20.16 -43.36 14.98
C GLU A 93 20.10 -41.91 15.46
N ASP A 94 19.10 -41.14 15.02
CA ASP A 94 18.87 -39.77 15.47
C ASP A 94 18.63 -39.65 16.98
N PHE A 95 17.98 -40.65 17.59
CA PHE A 95 17.73 -40.66 19.03
C PHE A 95 19.03 -40.90 19.79
N PHE A 96 19.82 -41.89 19.38
CA PHE A 96 21.13 -42.17 19.99
C PHE A 96 22.12 -41.03 19.81
N LYS A 97 22.20 -40.44 18.61
CA LYS A 97 23.05 -39.27 18.35
C LYS A 97 22.70 -38.08 19.26
N ARG A 98 21.41 -37.80 19.46
CA ARG A 98 20.96 -36.73 20.38
C ARG A 98 21.20 -37.04 21.86
N LEU A 99 21.34 -38.31 22.24
CA LEU A 99 21.76 -38.67 23.59
C LEU A 99 23.26 -38.38 23.75
N GLU A 100 24.08 -38.76 22.78
CA GLU A 100 25.53 -38.48 22.76
C GLU A 100 25.83 -36.98 22.73
N ASP A 101 25.20 -36.24 21.81
CA ASP A 101 25.39 -34.78 21.67
C ASP A 101 25.10 -34.02 22.97
N LYS A 102 24.17 -34.53 23.79
CA LYS A 102 23.79 -33.95 25.08
C LYS A 102 24.45 -34.61 26.30
N GLY A 103 25.29 -35.63 26.08
CA GLY A 103 25.94 -36.37 27.16
C GLY A 103 24.99 -37.18 28.05
N HIS A 104 23.78 -37.51 27.58
CA HIS A 104 22.80 -38.30 28.32
C HIS A 104 23.02 -39.81 28.10
N LYS A 105 22.78 -40.63 29.13
CA LYS A 105 23.01 -42.08 29.09
C LYS A 105 21.70 -42.87 29.10
N LEU A 106 21.49 -43.71 28.09
CA LEU A 106 20.36 -44.64 28.05
C LEU A 106 20.61 -45.82 28.99
N LEU A 107 19.63 -46.14 29.84
CA LEU A 107 19.72 -47.22 30.83
C LEU A 107 18.78 -48.40 30.55
N SER A 108 17.80 -48.26 29.66
CA SER A 108 16.92 -49.34 29.23
C SER A 108 17.12 -49.67 27.74
N GLY A 109 16.64 -50.82 27.30
CA GLY A 109 16.59 -51.17 25.88
C GLY A 109 15.71 -50.21 25.08
N TYR A 110 16.11 -49.92 23.83
CA TYR A 110 15.29 -49.20 22.86
C TYR A 110 14.47 -50.19 22.03
N ILE A 111 13.15 -50.00 21.98
CA ILE A 111 12.23 -50.83 21.19
C ILE A 111 11.75 -50.05 19.96
N ASN A 112 11.10 -48.90 20.18
CA ASN A 112 10.61 -48.01 19.14
C ASN A 112 10.48 -46.58 19.68
N ASN A 113 9.99 -45.64 18.87
CA ASN A 113 9.90 -44.22 19.26
C ASN A 113 8.78 -43.86 20.24
N THR A 114 7.85 -44.77 20.49
CA THR A 114 6.66 -44.53 21.33
C THR A 114 6.73 -45.24 22.67
N GLU A 115 7.50 -46.31 22.79
CA GLU A 115 7.76 -46.97 24.07
C GLU A 115 8.67 -46.13 24.96
N GLU A 116 8.37 -46.11 26.26
CA GLU A 116 9.19 -45.38 27.23
C GLU A 116 10.54 -46.05 27.45
N VAL A 117 11.59 -45.24 27.46
CA VAL A 117 12.95 -45.65 27.80
C VAL A 117 13.44 -44.89 29.03
N LEU A 118 14.31 -45.53 29.81
CA LEU A 118 14.91 -44.94 31.00
C LEU A 118 16.21 -44.22 30.62
N ILE A 119 16.30 -42.92 30.89
CA ILE A 119 17.44 -42.08 30.53
C ILE A 119 18.02 -41.43 31.80
N ASP A 120 19.33 -41.54 31.98
CA ASP A 120 20.13 -40.74 32.89
C ASP A 120 20.56 -39.45 32.18
N PHE A 121 19.94 -38.34 32.57
CA PHE A 121 20.16 -37.03 31.98
C PHE A 121 21.42 -36.32 32.51
N LYS A 122 22.24 -36.96 33.36
CA LYS A 122 23.47 -36.39 33.93
C LYS A 122 23.29 -35.03 34.62
N CYS A 123 22.10 -34.77 35.14
CA CYS A 123 21.71 -33.53 35.80
C CYS A 123 21.66 -33.63 37.34
N GLY A 124 22.27 -34.68 37.93
CA GLY A 124 22.24 -34.94 39.38
C GLY A 124 20.97 -35.61 39.90
N HIS A 125 19.91 -35.67 39.09
CA HIS A 125 18.66 -36.36 39.42
C HIS A 125 18.70 -37.87 39.09
N LYS A 126 17.87 -38.67 39.78
CA LYS A 126 17.65 -40.08 39.45
C LYS A 126 17.16 -40.23 37.98
N PRO A 127 17.59 -41.28 37.25
CA PRO A 127 17.17 -41.52 35.86
C PRO A 127 15.65 -41.53 35.70
N SER A 128 15.12 -41.00 34.60
CA SER A 128 13.67 -40.85 34.39
C SER A 128 13.21 -41.43 33.05
N LYS A 129 11.95 -41.90 33.02
CA LYS A 129 11.33 -42.50 31.84
C LYS A 129 10.86 -41.44 30.86
N LYS A 130 11.17 -41.63 29.57
CA LYS A 130 10.70 -40.80 28.46
C LYS A 130 10.56 -41.61 27.18
N THR A 131 9.60 -41.28 26.33
CA THR A 131 9.55 -41.85 24.98
C THR A 131 10.59 -41.16 24.09
N PRO A 132 11.26 -41.90 23.17
CA PRO A 132 12.23 -41.30 22.26
C PRO A 132 11.65 -40.16 21.40
N LYS A 133 10.36 -40.25 21.04
CA LYS A 133 9.65 -39.17 20.35
C LYS A 133 9.55 -37.90 21.20
N ALA A 134 9.15 -38.01 22.48
CA ALA A 134 9.05 -36.86 23.38
C ALA A 134 10.43 -36.23 23.67
N TYR A 135 11.45 -37.07 23.84
CA TYR A 135 12.83 -36.61 24.01
C TYR A 135 13.33 -35.81 22.80
N LYS A 136 13.04 -36.28 21.57
CA LYS A 136 13.37 -35.54 20.32
C LYS A 136 12.67 -34.18 20.22
N LEU A 137 11.49 -34.03 20.81
CA LEU A 137 10.75 -32.77 20.90
C LEU A 137 11.28 -31.83 22.01
N GLY A 138 12.39 -32.19 22.67
CA GLY A 138 13.03 -31.33 23.67
C GLY A 138 12.48 -31.50 25.09
N GLN A 139 11.68 -32.53 25.36
CA GLN A 139 11.25 -32.82 26.73
C GLN A 139 12.34 -33.60 27.48
N GLU A 140 13.04 -32.92 28.37
CA GLU A 140 14.19 -33.45 29.11
C GLU A 140 13.79 -34.02 30.48
N CYS A 141 14.69 -33.93 31.47
CA CYS A 141 14.48 -34.44 32.81
C CYS A 141 13.30 -33.70 33.49
N VAL A 142 12.25 -34.44 33.83
CA VAL A 142 11.03 -33.93 34.48
C VAL A 142 11.34 -33.18 35.79
N ARG A 143 12.41 -33.58 36.48
CA ARG A 143 12.89 -32.94 37.72
C ARG A 143 13.57 -31.59 37.45
N CYS A 144 14.42 -31.48 36.41
CA CYS A 144 14.97 -30.19 35.96
C CYS A 144 13.90 -29.24 35.42
N SER A 145 12.83 -29.79 34.84
CA SER A 145 11.69 -29.00 34.35
C SER A 145 10.72 -28.57 35.46
N GLY A 146 10.99 -28.86 36.74
CA GLY A 146 10.14 -28.46 37.87
C GLY A 146 8.83 -29.25 38.03
N HIS A 147 8.76 -30.46 37.46
CA HIS A 147 7.53 -31.25 37.40
C HIS A 147 7.54 -32.54 38.26
N SER A 148 8.44 -32.68 39.25
CA SER A 148 8.39 -33.80 40.20
C SER A 148 7.65 -33.44 41.50
N SER A 149 6.80 -34.35 41.97
CA SER A 149 6.04 -34.21 43.22
C SER A 149 6.95 -34.16 44.47
N GLU A 150 8.08 -34.87 44.44
CA GLU A 150 9.07 -34.90 45.54
C GLU A 150 9.80 -33.57 45.70
N GLN A 151 10.28 -32.97 44.59
CA GLN A 151 10.99 -31.69 44.65
C GLN A 151 10.04 -30.56 45.07
N ALA A 152 8.81 -30.58 44.55
CA ALA A 152 7.83 -29.58 44.93
C ALA A 152 7.42 -29.69 46.41
N ARG A 153 7.51 -30.89 47.01
CA ARG A 153 7.37 -31.06 48.46
C ARG A 153 8.57 -30.44 49.19
N GLU A 154 9.79 -30.86 48.87
CA GLU A 154 11.02 -30.37 49.52
C GLU A 154 11.15 -28.84 49.44
N ASP A 155 10.88 -28.26 48.27
CA ASP A 155 10.88 -26.81 48.07
C ASP A 155 9.82 -26.11 48.93
N PHE A 156 8.65 -26.72 49.16
CA PHE A 156 7.61 -26.12 49.99
C PHE A 156 8.04 -26.06 51.45
N PHE A 157 8.58 -27.15 51.98
CA PHE A 157 9.11 -27.20 53.35
C PHE A 157 10.28 -26.24 53.54
N LYS A 158 11.20 -26.17 52.56
CA LYS A 158 12.30 -25.20 52.59
C LYS A 158 11.81 -23.75 52.62
N HIS A 159 10.79 -23.39 51.84
CA HIS A 159 10.22 -22.04 51.87
C HIS A 159 9.46 -21.72 53.17
N LEU A 160 8.99 -22.72 53.91
CA LEU A 160 8.43 -22.52 55.25
C LEU A 160 9.56 -22.23 56.25
N GLU A 161 10.63 -23.02 56.23
CA GLU A 161 11.82 -22.83 57.08
C GLU A 161 12.50 -21.49 56.82
N ASP A 162 12.78 -21.15 55.55
CA ASP A 162 13.44 -19.89 55.16
C ASP A 162 12.66 -18.65 55.63
N LYS A 163 11.33 -18.75 55.75
CA LYS A 163 10.45 -17.67 56.22
C LYS A 163 10.07 -17.79 57.70
N GLY A 164 10.50 -18.85 58.39
CA GLY A 164 10.15 -19.10 59.79
C GLY A 164 8.67 -19.40 60.03
N HIS A 165 7.95 -19.92 59.03
CA HIS A 165 6.54 -20.29 59.15
C HIS A 165 6.37 -21.77 59.52
N GLU A 166 5.32 -22.11 60.27
CA GLU A 166 5.08 -23.46 60.80
C GLU A 166 3.87 -24.12 60.14
N LEU A 167 4.02 -25.37 59.72
CA LEU A 167 2.94 -26.16 59.13
C LEU A 167 2.18 -26.94 60.21
N LEU A 168 0.87 -26.71 60.32
CA LEU A 168 0.02 -27.30 61.36
C LEU A 168 -0.89 -28.44 60.87
N SER A 169 -0.89 -28.73 59.57
CA SER A 169 -1.67 -29.83 58.99
C SER A 169 -0.81 -30.73 58.12
N GLU A 170 -1.30 -31.94 57.83
CA GLU A 170 -0.61 -32.87 56.94
C GLU A 170 -0.51 -32.33 55.51
N TYR A 171 0.66 -32.49 54.89
CA TYR A 171 0.87 -32.19 53.47
C TYR A 171 0.51 -33.41 52.62
N ILE A 172 -0.45 -33.25 51.72
CA ILE A 172 -0.87 -34.31 50.78
C ILE A 172 -0.27 -34.06 49.39
N ASN A 173 -0.52 -32.89 48.81
CA ASN A 173 0.01 -32.48 47.51
C ASN A 173 -0.02 -30.94 47.37
N ASN A 174 0.43 -30.39 46.23
CA ASN A 174 0.54 -28.94 46.04
C ASN A 174 -0.77 -28.19 45.83
N THR A 175 -1.88 -28.90 45.63
CA THR A 175 -3.20 -28.33 45.32
C THR A 175 -4.18 -28.44 46.47
N GLU A 176 -3.98 -29.37 47.40
CA GLU A 176 -4.77 -29.45 48.63
C GLU A 176 -4.36 -28.36 49.62
N GLU A 177 -5.34 -27.84 50.35
CA GLU A 177 -5.10 -26.80 51.35
C GLU A 177 -4.43 -27.37 52.60
N VAL A 178 -3.43 -26.64 53.10
CA VAL A 178 -2.75 -26.90 54.35
C VAL A 178 -2.89 -25.71 55.29
N LEU A 179 -2.86 -25.95 56.60
CA LEU A 179 -2.94 -24.94 57.63
C LEU A 179 -1.53 -24.49 58.02
N ILE A 180 -1.24 -23.20 57.89
CA ILE A 180 0.09 -22.63 58.13
C ILE A 180 -0.03 -21.52 59.19
N ASP A 181 0.81 -21.58 60.22
CA ASP A 181 1.08 -20.49 61.14
C ASP A 181 2.23 -19.63 60.59
N PHE A 182 1.91 -18.40 60.21
CA PHE A 182 2.84 -17.45 59.61
C PHE A 182 3.69 -16.70 60.65
N LYS A 183 3.58 -17.03 61.95
CA LYS A 183 4.31 -16.37 63.05
C LYS A 183 4.22 -14.84 63.06
N CYS A 184 3.10 -14.31 62.57
CA CYS A 184 2.83 -12.88 62.42
C CYS A 184 1.83 -12.34 63.46
N GLY A 185 1.54 -13.10 64.52
CA GLY A 185 0.58 -12.74 65.58
C GLY A 185 -0.89 -12.97 65.22
N HIS A 186 -1.20 -13.43 64.02
CA HIS A 186 -2.53 -13.80 63.55
C HIS A 186 -2.79 -15.31 63.69
N GLU A 187 -4.07 -15.71 63.74
CA GLU A 187 -4.46 -17.12 63.72
C GLU A 187 -3.97 -17.85 62.45
N PRO A 188 -3.59 -19.13 62.55
CA PRO A 188 -3.14 -19.92 61.40
C PRO A 188 -4.15 -19.92 60.25
N SER A 189 -3.66 -19.83 59.01
CA SER A 189 -4.50 -19.66 57.82
C SER A 189 -4.34 -20.82 56.83
N LYS A 190 -5.43 -21.19 56.16
CA LYS A 190 -5.43 -22.22 55.12
C LYS A 190 -4.87 -21.68 53.81
N LYS A 191 -3.93 -22.41 53.20
CA LYS A 191 -3.35 -22.11 51.89
C LYS A 191 -2.98 -23.39 51.17
N THR A 192 -3.08 -23.40 49.84
CA THR A 192 -2.45 -24.47 49.05
C THR A 192 -0.94 -24.22 48.97
N PRO A 193 -0.09 -25.27 48.99
CA PRO A 193 1.36 -25.12 48.88
C PRO A 193 1.80 -24.39 47.60
N LYS A 194 1.05 -24.56 46.50
CA LYS A 194 1.27 -23.80 45.27
C LYS A 194 0.99 -22.30 45.44
N ALA A 195 -0.11 -21.91 46.08
CA ALA A 195 -0.44 -20.51 46.32
C ALA A 195 0.55 -19.84 47.28
N TYR A 196 0.98 -20.56 48.31
CA TYR A 196 1.99 -20.10 49.26
C TYR A 196 3.32 -19.77 48.56
N LYS A 197 3.81 -20.67 47.68
CA LYS A 197 5.04 -20.43 46.89
C LYS A 197 4.94 -19.24 45.94
N LEU A 198 3.74 -18.91 45.47
CA LEU A 198 3.49 -17.72 44.64
C LEU A 198 3.44 -16.42 45.46
N GLY A 199 3.76 -16.47 46.76
CA GLY A 199 3.83 -15.29 47.63
C GLY A 199 2.51 -14.90 48.27
N GLN A 200 1.49 -15.77 48.27
CA GLN A 200 0.27 -15.50 49.02
C GLN A 200 0.47 -15.84 50.49
N GLU A 201 0.78 -14.80 51.28
CA GLU A 201 1.09 -14.88 52.70
C GLU A 201 -0.17 -14.78 53.58
N CYS A 202 -0.01 -14.40 54.85
CA CYS A 202 -1.12 -14.20 55.78
C CYS A 202 -2.09 -13.14 55.25
N VAL A 203 -3.36 -13.53 55.06
CA VAL A 203 -4.43 -12.67 54.52
C VAL A 203 -4.61 -11.40 55.36
N ARG A 204 -4.37 -11.49 56.68
CA ARG A 204 -4.47 -10.36 57.61
C ARG A 204 -3.28 -9.40 57.44
N CYS A 205 -2.05 -9.89 57.25
CA CYS A 205 -0.87 -9.06 56.96
C CYS A 205 -0.91 -8.39 55.58
N SER A 206 -1.54 -9.01 54.59
CA SER A 206 -1.66 -8.46 53.23
C SER A 206 -2.70 -7.34 53.10
N GLY A 207 -3.25 -6.81 54.22
CA GLY A 207 -4.23 -5.71 54.20
C GLY A 207 -5.65 -6.12 53.80
N HIS A 208 -5.98 -7.41 53.88
CA HIS A 208 -7.31 -7.95 53.53
C HIS A 208 -8.17 -8.32 54.75
N SER A 209 -7.87 -7.83 55.95
CA SER A 209 -8.77 -7.97 57.10
C SER A 209 -9.84 -6.86 57.11
N SER A 210 -11.09 -7.23 57.42
CA SER A 210 -12.23 -6.31 57.52
C SER A 210 -12.09 -5.30 58.66
N GLU A 211 -11.35 -5.65 59.70
CA GLU A 211 -11.12 -4.84 60.91
C GLU A 211 -10.12 -3.70 60.65
N GLN A 212 -8.98 -3.99 60.01
CA GLN A 212 -8.00 -2.95 59.66
C GLN A 212 -8.59 -1.96 58.64
N ALA A 213 -9.35 -2.46 57.66
CA ALA A 213 -10.00 -1.60 56.68
C ALA A 213 -11.01 -0.62 57.31
N ARG A 214 -11.66 -1.04 58.40
CA ARG A 214 -12.57 -0.21 59.21
C ARG A 214 -11.79 0.84 59.99
N GLU A 215 -10.78 0.45 60.76
CA GLU A 215 -9.94 1.38 61.56
C GLU A 215 -9.29 2.44 60.68
N ASP A 216 -8.72 2.05 59.54
CA ASP A 216 -8.17 2.97 58.57
C ASP A 216 -9.20 3.99 58.09
N PHE A 217 -10.44 3.55 57.79
CA PHE A 217 -11.49 4.44 57.30
C PHE A 217 -11.86 5.50 58.34
N PHE A 218 -12.03 5.10 59.60
CA PHE A 218 -12.29 6.04 60.69
C PHE A 218 -11.13 7.01 60.91
N LYS A 219 -9.88 6.53 60.89
CA LYS A 219 -8.70 7.39 60.99
C LYS A 219 -8.62 8.42 59.86
N HIS A 220 -8.93 8.03 58.62
CA HIS A 220 -8.94 8.96 57.49
C HIS A 220 -10.08 9.99 57.54
N LEU A 221 -11.19 9.71 58.24
CA LEU A 221 -12.24 10.69 58.50
C LEU A 221 -11.73 11.72 59.52
N GLU A 222 -11.14 11.26 60.62
CA GLU A 222 -10.57 12.11 61.67
C GLU A 222 -9.43 13.00 61.16
N ASP A 223 -8.46 12.42 60.43
CA ASP A 223 -7.32 13.15 59.85
C ASP A 223 -7.76 14.26 58.87
N LYS A 224 -8.95 14.13 58.27
CA LYS A 224 -9.53 15.11 57.33
C LYS A 224 -10.60 16.00 57.96
N GLY A 225 -10.96 15.76 59.22
CA GLY A 225 -12.04 16.48 59.90
C GLY A 225 -13.43 16.24 59.30
N HIS A 226 -13.65 15.08 58.69
CA HIS A 226 -14.95 14.67 58.17
C HIS A 226 -15.73 13.85 59.21
N GLU A 227 -17.06 13.98 59.21
CA GLU A 227 -17.94 13.36 60.21
C GLU A 227 -18.83 12.29 59.57
N LEU A 228 -18.88 11.10 60.16
CA LEU A 228 -19.73 10.00 59.71
C LEU A 228 -21.11 10.13 60.37
N LEU A 229 -22.17 10.22 59.56
CA LEU A 229 -23.55 10.42 60.01
C LEU A 229 -24.43 9.17 59.92
N SER A 230 -23.93 8.08 59.35
CA SER A 230 -24.64 6.80 59.27
C SER A 230 -23.81 5.66 59.84
N GLU A 231 -24.47 4.54 60.15
CA GLU A 231 -23.80 3.33 60.60
C GLU A 231 -22.86 2.76 59.53
N TYR A 232 -21.66 2.31 59.94
CA TYR A 232 -20.73 1.58 59.08
C TYR A 232 -21.04 0.08 59.15
N ILE A 233 -21.36 -0.52 58.00
CA ILE A 233 -21.62 -1.96 57.88
C ILE A 233 -20.39 -2.69 57.33
N ASN A 234 -19.92 -2.28 56.15
CA ASN A 234 -18.75 -2.85 55.49
C ASN A 234 -18.15 -1.85 54.48
N ASN A 235 -17.09 -2.23 53.77
CA ASN A 235 -16.37 -1.31 52.88
C ASN A 235 -17.05 -1.05 51.52
N THR A 236 -18.11 -1.78 51.19
CA THR A 236 -18.87 -1.67 49.94
C THR A 236 -20.23 -1.00 50.10
N GLU A 237 -20.81 -0.99 51.29
CA GLU A 237 -22.07 -0.30 51.56
C GLU A 237 -21.86 1.22 51.65
N GLU A 238 -22.86 1.98 51.20
CA GLU A 238 -22.81 3.44 51.25
C GLU A 238 -23.05 3.96 52.66
N VAL A 239 -22.20 4.89 53.09
CA VAL A 239 -22.35 5.64 54.33
C VAL A 239 -22.52 7.13 54.04
N LEU A 240 -23.22 7.83 54.91
CA LEU A 240 -23.44 9.27 54.84
C LEU A 240 -22.33 10.00 55.58
N ILE A 241 -21.61 10.89 54.91
CA ILE A 241 -20.46 11.62 55.45
C ILE A 241 -20.70 13.12 55.28
N ASP A 242 -20.54 13.88 56.37
CA ASP A 242 -20.38 15.34 56.34
C ASP A 242 -18.90 15.69 56.17
N PHE A 243 -18.56 16.26 55.02
CA PHE A 243 -17.20 16.63 54.68
C PHE A 243 -16.79 18.01 55.22
N LYS A 244 -17.63 18.67 56.03
CA LYS A 244 -17.39 20.01 56.61
C LYS A 244 -16.96 21.06 55.58
N CYS A 245 -17.49 20.94 54.36
CA CYS A 245 -17.16 21.79 53.22
C CYS A 245 -18.28 22.77 52.85
N GLY A 246 -19.29 22.95 53.72
CA GLY A 246 -20.45 23.83 53.48
C GLY A 246 -21.54 23.22 52.58
N HIS A 247 -21.34 22.01 52.07
CA HIS A 247 -22.34 21.24 51.33
C HIS A 247 -23.10 20.26 52.24
N GLU A 248 -24.32 19.89 51.85
CA GLU A 248 -25.06 18.83 52.55
C GLU A 248 -24.29 17.49 52.55
N PRO A 249 -24.46 16.67 53.61
CA PRO A 249 -23.79 15.38 53.73
C PRO A 249 -23.99 14.49 52.50
N SER A 250 -22.94 13.79 52.08
CA SER A 250 -22.92 13.02 50.84
C SER A 250 -22.74 11.53 51.11
N LYS A 251 -23.41 10.70 50.33
CA LYS A 251 -23.25 9.23 50.38
C LYS A 251 -21.98 8.80 49.67
N LYS A 252 -21.18 7.95 50.31
CA LYS A 252 -20.02 7.27 49.72
C LYS A 252 -19.80 5.91 50.36
N THR A 253 -19.28 4.96 49.58
CA THR A 253 -18.74 3.73 50.16
C THR A 253 -17.37 4.00 50.80
N PRO A 254 -17.01 3.33 51.91
CA PRO A 254 -15.70 3.47 52.54
C PRO A 254 -14.52 3.18 51.59
N LYS A 255 -14.70 2.22 50.68
CA LYS A 255 -13.72 1.93 49.62
C LYS A 255 -13.56 3.10 48.64
N ALA A 256 -14.65 3.75 48.23
CA ALA A 256 -14.59 4.91 47.35
C ALA A 256 -14.00 6.14 48.04
N TYR A 257 -14.27 6.31 49.35
CA TYR A 257 -13.71 7.39 50.16
C TYR A 257 -12.17 7.31 50.25
N LYS A 258 -11.59 6.12 50.43
CA LYS A 258 -10.12 5.93 50.43
C LYS A 258 -9.45 6.45 49.16
N VAL A 259 -10.12 6.36 48.01
CA VAL A 259 -9.60 6.83 46.71
C VAL A 259 -9.89 8.31 46.47
N ARG A 260 -11.08 8.79 46.87
CA ARG A 260 -11.52 10.18 46.66
C ARG A 260 -12.14 10.73 47.93
N GLN A 261 -11.34 11.48 48.69
CA GLN A 261 -11.67 11.97 50.03
C GLN A 261 -12.52 13.25 50.03
N GLU A 262 -13.01 13.70 48.88
CA GLU A 262 -13.78 14.94 48.74
C GLU A 262 -15.29 14.68 48.67
N CYS A 263 -16.09 15.65 49.10
CA CYS A 263 -17.54 15.65 48.89
C CYS A 263 -17.88 15.59 47.39
N VAL A 264 -18.97 14.90 47.02
CA VAL A 264 -19.45 14.77 45.62
C VAL A 264 -19.65 16.14 44.97
N ARG A 265 -20.03 17.15 45.77
CA ARG A 265 -20.19 18.55 45.31
C ARG A 265 -18.84 19.23 45.07
N CYS A 266 -17.87 19.13 45.99
CA CYS A 266 -16.53 19.70 45.84
C CYS A 266 -15.74 19.08 44.68
N SER A 267 -15.91 17.78 44.43
CA SER A 267 -15.25 17.09 43.31
C SER A 267 -15.86 17.40 41.93
N GLY A 268 -16.87 18.28 41.85
CA GLY A 268 -17.53 18.63 40.58
C GLY A 268 -18.46 17.55 40.02
N HIS A 269 -18.92 16.61 40.86
CA HIS A 269 -19.82 15.52 40.48
C HIS A 269 -21.29 15.73 40.90
N SER A 270 -21.63 16.91 41.46
CA SER A 270 -23.02 17.29 41.78
C SER A 270 -23.77 17.80 40.54
N PRO A 271 -24.90 17.19 40.15
CA PRO A 271 -25.70 17.66 39.02
C PRO A 271 -26.26 19.08 39.21
N VAL A 272 -26.60 19.44 40.45
CA VAL A 272 -27.17 20.76 40.81
C VAL A 272 -26.10 21.85 40.69
N GLN A 273 -24.93 21.63 41.29
CA GLN A 273 -23.83 22.60 41.19
C GLN A 273 -23.33 22.71 39.74
N ALA A 274 -23.26 21.59 39.01
CA ALA A 274 -22.86 21.60 37.60
C ALA A 274 -23.81 22.43 36.71
N LYS A 275 -25.10 22.48 37.06
CA LYS A 275 -26.09 23.35 36.40
C LYS A 275 -25.84 24.82 36.76
N GLU A 276 -25.70 25.14 38.04
CA GLU A 276 -25.46 26.51 38.51
C GLU A 276 -24.15 27.07 37.95
N ASP A 277 -23.07 26.31 37.98
CA ASP A 277 -21.77 26.67 37.42
C ASP A 277 -21.85 26.89 35.91
N PHE A 278 -22.66 26.08 35.21
CA PHE A 278 -22.86 26.22 33.78
C PHE A 278 -23.64 27.49 33.43
N ILE A 279 -24.70 27.79 34.19
CA ILE A 279 -25.48 29.02 34.02
C ILE A 279 -24.63 30.25 34.34
N LYS A 280 -23.89 30.23 35.45
CA LYS A 280 -22.96 31.31 35.83
C LYS A 280 -21.92 31.54 34.73
N MET A 281 -21.32 30.48 34.20
CA MET A 281 -20.37 30.57 33.10
C MET A 281 -21.01 31.12 31.81
N LEU A 282 -22.28 30.83 31.51
CA LEU A 282 -22.96 31.45 30.36
C LEU A 282 -23.09 32.96 30.57
N VAL A 283 -23.55 33.38 31.75
CA VAL A 283 -23.71 34.80 32.12
C VAL A 283 -22.36 35.54 32.08
N ASP A 284 -21.30 34.96 32.65
CA ASP A 284 -19.95 35.54 32.65
C ASP A 284 -19.39 35.72 31.22
N ASN A 285 -19.87 34.93 30.27
CA ASN A 285 -19.50 35.05 28.84
C ASN A 285 -20.55 35.82 28.02
N GLY A 286 -21.55 36.44 28.64
CA GLY A 286 -22.57 37.24 27.96
C GLY A 286 -23.58 36.42 27.14
N HIS A 287 -23.75 35.13 27.45
CA HIS A 287 -24.68 34.23 26.79
C HIS A 287 -25.86 33.87 27.71
N GLU A 288 -26.97 33.40 27.14
CA GLU A 288 -28.19 33.06 27.86
C GLU A 288 -28.66 31.63 27.54
N LEU A 289 -29.10 30.90 28.57
CA LEU A 289 -29.67 29.57 28.44
C LEU A 289 -31.18 29.66 28.18
N LEU A 290 -31.67 29.08 27.09
CA LEU A 290 -33.09 29.14 26.69
C LEU A 290 -33.84 27.81 26.87
N SER A 291 -33.17 26.74 27.31
CA SER A 291 -33.79 25.43 27.53
C SER A 291 -33.42 24.85 28.90
N ASP A 292 -34.12 23.80 29.30
CA ASP A 292 -33.81 23.08 30.53
C ASP A 292 -32.45 22.38 30.46
N TYR A 293 -31.70 22.48 31.56
CA TYR A 293 -30.47 21.75 31.75
C TYR A 293 -30.76 20.40 32.40
N VAL A 294 -30.37 19.32 31.72
CA VAL A 294 -30.50 17.94 32.22
C VAL A 294 -29.16 17.41 32.74
N ASN A 295 -28.14 17.40 31.88
CA ASN A 295 -26.79 16.94 32.22
C ASN A 295 -25.76 17.52 31.23
N ASN A 296 -24.48 17.16 31.37
CA ASN A 296 -23.41 17.74 30.57
C ASN A 296 -23.29 17.22 29.12
N THR A 297 -24.00 16.14 28.77
CA THR A 297 -24.02 15.55 27.43
C THR A 297 -25.33 15.76 26.69
N HIS A 298 -26.37 16.27 27.36
CA HIS A 298 -27.63 16.63 26.72
C HIS A 298 -27.52 18.00 26.07
N GLU A 299 -28.06 18.14 24.86
CA GLU A 299 -28.03 19.43 24.16
C GLU A 299 -28.97 20.44 24.83
N VAL A 300 -28.50 21.67 24.94
CA VAL A 300 -29.27 22.80 25.43
C VAL A 300 -29.25 23.94 24.42
N LEU A 301 -30.32 24.73 24.38
CA LEU A 301 -30.43 25.88 23.49
C LEU A 301 -29.78 27.10 24.15
N ILE A 302 -28.75 27.65 23.52
CA ILE A 302 -28.02 28.83 24.01
C ILE A 302 -28.19 29.99 23.05
N ASP A 303 -28.58 31.14 23.57
CA ASP A 303 -28.47 32.43 22.89
C ASP A 303 -27.11 33.06 23.19
N PHE A 304 -26.27 33.15 22.17
CA PHE A 304 -24.94 33.74 22.28
C PHE A 304 -24.95 35.26 22.17
N LYS A 305 -26.13 35.91 22.19
CA LYS A 305 -26.31 37.37 22.09
C LYS A 305 -25.53 37.99 20.93
N CYS A 306 -25.67 37.36 19.77
CA CYS A 306 -25.09 37.81 18.50
C CYS A 306 -26.17 37.85 17.40
N ASP A 307 -25.84 38.33 16.19
CA ASP A 307 -26.77 38.40 15.05
C ASP A 307 -27.21 37.03 14.50
N HIS A 308 -26.88 35.93 15.18
CA HIS A 308 -27.24 34.58 14.81
C HIS A 308 -28.36 34.04 15.71
N LYS A 309 -29.20 33.16 15.15
CA LYS A 309 -30.22 32.45 15.93
C LYS A 309 -29.59 31.61 17.06
N PRO A 310 -30.30 31.43 18.20
CA PRO A 310 -29.89 30.53 19.27
C PRO A 310 -29.56 29.13 18.74
N TYR A 311 -28.61 28.46 19.38
CA TYR A 311 -28.01 27.23 18.85
C TYR A 311 -27.95 26.13 19.90
N MET A 312 -28.20 24.88 19.47
CA MET A 312 -28.15 23.70 20.33
C MET A 312 -26.70 23.28 20.56
N ARG A 313 -26.30 23.13 21.83
CA ARG A 313 -24.96 22.71 22.23
C ARG A 313 -25.04 21.93 23.51
N THR A 314 -24.22 20.90 23.67
CA THR A 314 -24.06 20.27 24.98
C THR A 314 -23.23 21.18 25.91
N PRO A 315 -23.48 21.18 27.23
CA PRO A 315 -22.65 21.90 28.19
C PRO A 315 -21.16 21.53 28.12
N LYS A 316 -20.85 20.25 27.82
CA LYS A 316 -19.49 19.78 27.60
C LYS A 316 -18.83 20.46 26.39
N GLU A 317 -19.52 20.55 25.25
CA GLU A 317 -19.01 21.20 24.04
C GLU A 317 -18.90 22.72 24.18
N TYR A 318 -19.78 23.32 24.99
CA TYR A 318 -19.68 24.74 25.30
C TYR A 318 -18.44 25.02 26.17
N LYS A 319 -18.17 24.20 27.19
CA LYS A 319 -16.98 24.31 28.05
C LYS A 319 -15.67 24.22 27.24
N SER A 320 -15.63 23.38 26.20
CA SER A 320 -14.47 23.22 25.31
C SER A 320 -14.39 24.25 24.17
N GLY A 321 -15.46 24.97 23.87
CA GLY A 321 -15.52 25.96 22.80
C GLY A 321 -16.56 27.04 23.06
N ARG A 322 -16.20 27.99 23.94
CA ARG A 322 -17.04 29.04 24.57
C ARG A 322 -17.46 30.17 23.62
N VAL A 323 -17.83 29.83 22.41
CA VAL A 323 -18.09 30.79 21.35
C VAL A 323 -19.29 30.33 20.55
N CYS A 324 -20.10 31.28 20.09
CA CYS A 324 -21.11 30.98 19.08
C CYS A 324 -20.39 30.24 17.94
N PRO A 325 -20.86 29.06 17.49
CA PRO A 325 -20.20 28.33 16.40
C PRO A 325 -20.04 29.15 15.11
N ARG A 326 -20.85 30.20 14.97
CA ARG A 326 -20.80 31.16 13.86
C ARG A 326 -19.92 32.39 14.14
N CYS A 327 -19.74 32.81 15.40
CA CYS A 327 -18.84 33.93 15.77
C CYS A 327 -17.42 33.49 16.13
N GLY A 328 -17.23 32.25 16.60
CA GLY A 328 -16.01 31.71 17.20
C GLY A 328 -14.75 31.66 16.34
N ASN A 329 -14.80 32.27 15.16
CA ASN A 329 -13.64 32.53 14.34
C ASN A 329 -13.13 33.98 14.41
N ASN A 330 -13.74 34.85 15.24
CA ASN A 330 -13.53 36.29 15.21
C ASN A 330 -13.53 36.97 16.60
N SER A 331 -12.41 37.61 16.94
CA SER A 331 -12.38 38.73 17.89
C SER A 331 -13.24 39.90 17.37
N ASP A 332 -13.81 40.64 18.32
CA ASP A 332 -14.53 41.92 18.23
C ASP A 332 -14.80 42.46 16.80
N THR A 333 -16.03 42.29 16.29
CA THR A 333 -16.38 42.51 14.88
C THR A 333 -16.20 43.95 14.39
N LYS A 334 -16.27 44.94 15.29
CA LYS A 334 -16.15 46.36 14.92
C LYS A 334 -14.68 46.76 14.70
N VAL A 335 -13.81 46.43 15.65
CA VAL A 335 -12.34 46.63 15.54
C VAL A 335 -11.78 45.77 14.40
N ALA A 336 -12.21 44.51 14.30
CA ALA A 336 -11.76 43.61 13.25
C ALA A 336 -12.12 44.09 11.84
N LYS A 337 -13.26 44.77 11.66
CA LYS A 337 -13.67 45.37 10.39
C LYS A 337 -12.80 46.57 10.03
N GLU A 338 -12.57 47.48 10.96
CA GLU A 338 -11.74 48.68 10.74
C GLU A 338 -10.30 48.31 10.39
N ASP A 339 -9.69 47.39 11.14
CA ASP A 339 -8.36 46.85 10.86
C ASP A 339 -8.27 46.21 9.47
N PHE A 340 -9.32 45.48 9.07
CA PHE A 340 -9.36 44.85 7.76
C PHE A 340 -9.45 45.88 6.63
N LEU A 341 -10.28 46.91 6.80
CA LEU A 341 -10.40 48.00 5.82
C LEU A 341 -9.11 48.82 5.73
N ALA A 342 -8.46 49.10 6.86
CA ALA A 342 -7.16 49.78 6.90
C ALA A 342 -6.08 48.97 6.18
N LEU A 343 -6.03 47.65 6.41
CA LEU A 343 -5.09 46.73 5.76
C LEU A 343 -5.33 46.60 4.24
N LEU A 344 -6.59 46.65 3.80
CA LEU A 344 -6.88 46.69 2.36
C LEU A 344 -6.39 47.98 1.72
N LYS A 345 -6.60 49.10 2.40
CA LYS A 345 -6.19 50.43 1.92
C LYS A 345 -4.66 50.54 1.85
N SER A 346 -3.93 50.06 2.86
CA SER A 346 -2.46 50.07 2.85
C SER A 346 -1.86 49.20 1.74
N ASN A 347 -2.53 48.09 1.40
CA ASN A 347 -2.16 47.23 0.27
C ASN A 347 -2.73 47.69 -1.08
N GLY A 348 -3.44 48.82 -1.14
CA GLY A 348 -4.03 49.37 -2.37
C GLY A 348 -5.21 48.58 -2.94
N HIS A 349 -5.77 47.62 -2.20
CA HIS A 349 -6.91 46.80 -2.61
C HIS A 349 -8.25 47.45 -2.22
N ARG A 350 -9.35 47.03 -2.86
CA ARG A 350 -10.69 47.58 -2.61
C ARG A 350 -11.71 46.48 -2.30
N LEU A 351 -12.43 46.63 -1.20
CA LEU A 351 -13.56 45.77 -0.84
C LEU A 351 -14.78 46.11 -1.73
N LEU A 352 -15.38 45.10 -2.36
CA LEU A 352 -16.55 45.25 -3.25
C LEU A 352 -17.84 44.67 -2.64
N SER A 353 -17.77 43.86 -1.59
CA SER A 353 -18.93 43.28 -0.92
C SER A 353 -19.07 43.74 0.52
N LYS A 354 -20.25 43.49 1.12
CA LYS A 354 -20.48 43.73 2.55
C LYS A 354 -19.54 42.86 3.40
N TYR A 355 -18.90 43.46 4.41
CA TYR A 355 -18.19 42.74 5.46
C TYR A 355 -19.18 42.32 6.55
N ILE A 356 -19.11 41.05 6.96
CA ILE A 356 -19.96 40.47 8.01
C ILE A 356 -19.06 40.07 9.20
N ASP A 357 -18.08 39.20 8.93
CA ASP A 357 -17.09 38.72 9.91
C ASP A 357 -15.80 38.31 9.14
N ASN A 358 -14.75 37.82 9.82
CA ASN A 358 -13.48 37.47 9.16
C ASN A 358 -13.49 36.07 8.52
N THR A 359 -14.53 35.28 8.70
CA THR A 359 -14.72 33.98 8.06
C THR A 359 -15.69 33.97 6.90
N THR A 360 -16.62 34.92 6.86
CA THR A 360 -17.51 35.09 5.72
C THR A 360 -16.72 35.62 4.52
N ILE A 361 -16.90 34.97 3.37
CA ILE A 361 -16.22 35.35 2.13
C ILE A 361 -16.66 36.75 1.70
N VAL A 362 -15.68 37.57 1.35
CA VAL A 362 -15.88 38.90 0.80
C VAL A 362 -15.22 38.99 -0.57
N LEU A 363 -15.78 39.82 -1.45
CA LEU A 363 -15.25 40.08 -2.78
C LEU A 363 -14.29 41.26 -2.72
N ILE A 364 -13.04 41.03 -3.11
CA ILE A 364 -11.99 42.05 -3.11
C ILE A 364 -11.46 42.25 -4.52
N ASP A 365 -11.36 43.51 -4.92
CA ASP A 365 -10.58 43.96 -6.05
C ASP A 365 -9.13 44.17 -5.60
N PHE A 366 -8.28 43.20 -5.94
CA PHE A 366 -6.85 43.24 -5.64
C PHE A 366 -6.06 44.19 -6.55
N LYS A 367 -6.73 44.95 -7.44
CA LYS A 367 -6.11 45.80 -8.46
C LYS A 367 -5.04 45.08 -9.29
N CYS A 368 -5.31 43.83 -9.63
CA CYS A 368 -4.51 43.03 -10.54
C CYS A 368 -5.29 42.78 -11.84
N SER A 369 -4.65 42.18 -12.84
CA SER A 369 -5.29 41.88 -14.14
C SER A 369 -6.39 40.81 -14.09
N HIS A 370 -6.67 40.27 -12.89
CA HIS A 370 -7.69 39.26 -12.62
C HIS A 370 -8.99 39.88 -12.16
N LYS A 371 -10.10 39.16 -12.41
CA LYS A 371 -11.39 39.53 -11.84
C LYS A 371 -11.31 39.57 -10.30
N PRO A 372 -12.06 40.47 -9.65
CA PRO A 372 -12.19 40.49 -8.19
C PRO A 372 -12.43 39.09 -7.65
N SER A 373 -11.73 38.75 -6.57
CA SER A 373 -11.69 37.39 -6.04
C SER A 373 -12.31 37.34 -4.65
N THR A 374 -13.00 36.23 -4.36
CA THR A 374 -13.61 35.99 -3.05
C THR A 374 -12.58 35.42 -2.09
N VAL A 375 -12.40 36.08 -0.95
CA VAL A 375 -11.51 35.65 0.12
C VAL A 375 -12.16 35.89 1.47
N THR A 376 -11.78 35.14 2.49
CA THR A 376 -12.22 35.46 3.85
C THR A 376 -11.26 36.50 4.44
N PRO A 377 -11.75 37.50 5.22
CA PRO A 377 -10.86 38.50 5.80
C PRO A 377 -9.78 37.90 6.71
N LYS A 378 -10.03 36.76 7.36
CA LYS A 378 -9.07 36.00 8.17
C LYS A 378 -7.95 35.43 7.32
N SER A 379 -8.29 34.89 6.14
CA SER A 379 -7.30 34.42 5.18
C SER A 379 -6.47 35.60 4.65
N TYR A 380 -7.11 36.74 4.34
CA TYR A 380 -6.42 37.93 3.88
C TYR A 380 -5.44 38.51 4.94
N LYS A 381 -5.89 38.67 6.19
CA LYS A 381 -5.05 39.15 7.32
C LYS A 381 -3.85 38.24 7.60
N SER A 382 -4.02 36.93 7.46
CA SER A 382 -2.93 35.95 7.61
C SER A 382 -2.02 35.84 6.38
N GLY A 383 -2.22 36.67 5.34
CA GLY A 383 -1.43 36.67 4.11
C GLY A 383 -1.76 35.54 3.12
N ASN A 384 -2.68 34.65 3.48
CA ASN A 384 -3.08 33.49 2.67
C ASN A 384 -4.25 33.79 1.72
N GLY A 385 -4.96 34.90 1.95
CA GLY A 385 -6.15 35.32 1.22
C GLY A 385 -5.87 36.43 0.22
N LEU A 386 -4.74 36.39 -0.46
CA LEU A 386 -4.48 37.28 -1.61
C LEU A 386 -5.26 36.79 -2.83
N CYS A 387 -5.22 37.54 -3.95
CA CYS A 387 -5.81 37.06 -5.20
C CYS A 387 -5.34 35.64 -5.46
N LYS A 388 -6.26 34.66 -5.53
CA LYS A 388 -5.90 33.23 -5.61
C LYS A 388 -4.95 32.93 -6.77
N LYS A 389 -5.10 33.68 -7.87
CA LYS A 389 -4.16 33.61 -9.00
C LYS A 389 -2.79 34.15 -8.60
N CYS A 390 -2.70 35.33 -7.98
CA CYS A 390 -1.44 35.92 -7.52
C CYS A 390 -0.75 35.12 -6.38
N ASN A 391 -1.50 34.58 -5.42
CA ASN A 391 -0.94 33.95 -4.21
C ASN A 391 -0.39 32.54 -4.44
N LEU A 392 -0.90 31.82 -5.45
CA LEU A 392 -0.45 30.46 -5.73
C LEU A 392 1.00 30.37 -6.24
N ASN A 393 1.70 31.49 -6.47
CA ASN A 393 3.12 31.48 -6.83
C ASN A 393 3.73 32.91 -6.67
N LYS A 394 4.27 33.32 -5.51
CA LYS A 394 4.94 34.64 -5.43
C LYS A 394 6.04 34.83 -6.50
N ASP A 395 6.61 33.73 -7.02
CA ASP A 395 7.50 33.71 -8.18
C ASP A 395 6.79 33.82 -9.55
N TRP A 396 5.55 33.31 -9.72
CA TRP A 396 4.86 33.32 -11.02
C TRP A 396 4.53 34.72 -11.51
N TYR A 397 4.22 35.68 -10.62
CA TYR A 397 3.74 36.99 -11.06
C TYR A 397 4.88 37.78 -11.73
N LYS A 398 6.08 37.78 -11.14
CA LYS A 398 7.31 38.29 -11.80
C LYS A 398 7.66 37.47 -13.05
N GLN A 399 7.58 36.14 -12.97
CA GLN A 399 7.83 35.25 -14.10
C GLN A 399 6.79 35.42 -15.23
N SER A 400 5.58 35.93 -14.96
CA SER A 400 4.48 36.08 -15.92
C SER A 400 4.67 37.29 -16.83
N GLU A 401 5.20 38.40 -16.31
CA GLU A 401 5.46 39.60 -17.09
C GLU A 401 6.68 39.40 -18.00
N GLU A 402 7.76 38.78 -17.48
CA GLU A 402 8.90 38.33 -18.27
C GLU A 402 8.51 37.22 -19.27
N SER A 403 7.67 36.26 -18.86
CA SER A 403 7.20 35.20 -19.76
C SER A 403 6.32 35.73 -20.88
N LEU A 404 5.53 36.78 -20.62
CA LEU A 404 4.75 37.46 -21.64
C LEU A 404 5.65 38.22 -22.62
N LYS A 405 6.63 38.99 -22.13
CA LYS A 405 7.63 39.66 -22.97
C LYS A 405 8.37 38.65 -23.86
N SER A 406 8.89 37.58 -23.26
CA SER A 406 9.57 36.48 -23.95
C SER A 406 8.67 35.78 -24.98
N LEU A 407 7.38 35.57 -24.68
CA LEU A 407 6.42 35.00 -25.62
C LEU A 407 6.19 35.94 -26.81
N LEU A 408 6.00 37.23 -26.57
CA LEU A 408 5.77 38.23 -27.62
C LEU A 408 6.98 38.38 -28.54
N GLU A 409 8.20 38.40 -27.99
CA GLU A 409 9.43 38.40 -28.78
C GLU A 409 9.52 37.18 -29.70
N LYS A 410 9.20 35.99 -29.17
CA LYS A 410 9.25 34.74 -29.94
C LYS A 410 8.14 34.63 -30.97
N VAL A 411 6.96 35.20 -30.70
CA VAL A 411 5.86 35.33 -31.66
C VAL A 411 6.25 36.26 -32.80
N LYS A 412 6.87 37.41 -32.50
CA LYS A 412 7.39 38.34 -33.52
C LYS A 412 8.51 37.71 -34.35
N LYS A 413 9.52 37.09 -33.70
CA LYS A 413 10.65 36.43 -34.37
C LYS A 413 10.20 35.36 -35.36
N ASN A 414 9.15 34.62 -35.02
CA ASN A 414 8.60 33.56 -35.88
C ASN A 414 7.55 34.06 -36.88
N ASN A 415 7.32 35.37 -37.00
CA ASN A 415 6.28 35.96 -37.87
C ASN A 415 4.87 35.41 -37.61
N HIS A 416 4.54 35.15 -36.33
CA HIS A 416 3.23 34.70 -35.89
C HIS A 416 2.45 35.86 -35.23
N LYS A 417 1.14 35.67 -34.98
CA LYS A 417 0.30 36.65 -34.28
C LYS A 417 -0.39 36.04 -33.08
N LEU A 418 -0.25 36.68 -31.91
CA LEU A 418 -0.99 36.33 -30.70
C LEU A 418 -2.37 37.02 -30.75
N LEU A 419 -3.46 36.24 -30.74
CA LEU A 419 -4.82 36.74 -30.90
C LEU A 419 -5.64 36.75 -29.60
N SER A 420 -5.19 36.05 -28.56
CA SER A 420 -5.86 36.05 -27.25
C SER A 420 -5.03 36.76 -26.19
N LYS A 421 -5.70 37.14 -25.09
CA LYS A 421 -5.02 37.59 -23.87
C LYS A 421 -4.16 36.46 -23.28
N TYR A 422 -2.96 36.79 -22.84
CA TYR A 422 -2.12 35.90 -22.06
C TYR A 422 -2.54 35.93 -20.58
N ILE A 423 -2.60 34.77 -19.94
CA ILE A 423 -3.00 34.63 -18.54
C ILE A 423 -1.82 34.08 -17.73
N ASP A 424 -1.28 32.93 -18.14
CA ASP A 424 -0.11 32.30 -17.52
C ASP A 424 0.53 31.28 -18.51
N THR A 425 1.60 30.58 -18.11
CA THR A 425 2.29 29.58 -18.94
C THR A 425 1.50 28.29 -19.17
N ASN A 426 0.50 28.03 -18.33
CA ASN A 426 -0.30 26.81 -18.28
C ASN A 426 -1.73 27.00 -18.82
N THR A 427 -2.05 28.20 -19.29
CA THR A 427 -3.32 28.53 -19.95
C THR A 427 -3.06 28.70 -21.44
N LYS A 428 -3.86 28.05 -22.28
CA LYS A 428 -3.69 28.12 -23.73
C LYS A 428 -3.92 29.56 -24.22
N VAL A 429 -3.11 29.97 -25.17
CA VAL A 429 -3.27 31.20 -25.94
C VAL A 429 -3.59 30.87 -27.38
N LEU A 430 -4.38 31.73 -28.03
CA LEU A 430 -4.71 31.60 -29.44
C LEU A 430 -3.61 32.25 -30.28
N ILE A 431 -2.89 31.44 -31.05
CA ILE A 431 -1.83 31.91 -31.96
C ILE A 431 -2.23 31.61 -33.40
N ASN A 432 -2.16 32.64 -34.24
CA ASN A 432 -2.12 32.50 -35.67
C ASN A 432 -0.65 32.27 -36.10
N PHE A 433 -0.37 31.05 -36.56
CA PHE A 433 0.94 30.63 -37.04
C PHE A 433 1.28 31.15 -38.45
N ASN A 434 0.41 31.96 -39.05
CA ASN A 434 0.56 32.54 -40.39
C ASN A 434 0.84 31.49 -41.48
N CYS A 435 0.33 30.27 -41.31
CA CYS A 435 0.55 29.12 -42.19
C CYS A 435 -0.69 28.76 -43.03
N GLY A 436 -1.68 29.65 -43.10
CA GLY A 436 -2.95 29.44 -43.82
C GLY A 436 -3.95 28.51 -43.12
N HIS A 437 -3.61 27.96 -41.96
CA HIS A 437 -4.52 27.19 -41.10
C HIS A 437 -5.22 28.10 -40.07
N ASN A 438 -6.35 27.64 -39.55
CA ASN A 438 -7.06 28.36 -38.50
C ASN A 438 -6.17 28.57 -37.25
N PRO A 439 -6.25 29.74 -36.58
CA PRO A 439 -5.53 29.99 -35.34
C PRO A 439 -5.75 28.87 -34.32
N SER A 440 -4.68 28.47 -33.63
CA SER A 440 -4.70 27.31 -32.74
C SER A 440 -4.42 27.69 -31.29
N TRP A 441 -5.15 27.06 -30.37
CA TRP A 441 -4.93 27.17 -28.94
C TRP A 441 -3.72 26.36 -28.50
N VAL A 442 -2.69 27.04 -28.01
CA VAL A 442 -1.41 26.44 -27.61
C VAL A 442 -0.97 26.90 -26.24
N TYR A 443 -0.31 26.02 -25.48
CA TYR A 443 0.27 26.41 -24.20
C TYR A 443 1.54 27.25 -24.44
N PRO A 444 1.69 28.42 -23.80
CA PRO A 444 2.84 29.29 -24.00
C PRO A 444 4.20 28.63 -23.79
N HIS A 445 4.34 27.77 -22.76
CA HIS A 445 5.61 27.06 -22.53
C HIS A 445 5.95 26.10 -23.68
N ARG A 446 4.95 25.39 -24.22
CA ARG A 446 5.14 24.49 -25.36
C ARG A 446 5.46 25.24 -26.65
N TYR A 447 4.80 26.37 -26.88
CA TYR A 447 5.12 27.26 -28.02
C TYR A 447 6.56 27.78 -27.93
N LYS A 448 6.99 28.25 -26.75
CA LYS A 448 8.38 28.67 -26.49
C LYS A 448 9.38 27.54 -26.74
N ASN A 449 8.99 26.29 -26.47
CA ASN A 449 9.78 25.08 -26.74
C ASN A 449 9.63 24.56 -28.19
N GLY A 450 9.04 25.35 -29.10
CA GLY A 450 8.97 25.03 -30.53
C GLY A 450 7.72 24.26 -30.96
N GLN A 451 6.65 24.24 -30.16
CA GLN A 451 5.36 23.70 -30.59
C GLN A 451 4.87 24.45 -31.83
N LYS A 452 4.69 23.71 -32.92
CA LYS A 452 4.19 24.21 -34.20
C LYS A 452 2.65 24.05 -34.26
N CYS A 453 2.03 24.63 -35.29
CA CYS A 453 0.60 24.47 -35.54
C CYS A 453 0.21 22.99 -35.48
N GLN A 454 -0.88 22.63 -34.79
CA GLN A 454 -1.26 21.23 -34.60
C GLN A 454 -1.80 20.59 -35.87
N GLN A 455 -2.39 21.38 -36.77
CA GLN A 455 -2.83 20.90 -38.09
C GLN A 455 -1.60 20.64 -38.98
N CYS A 456 -0.58 21.50 -38.88
CA CYS A 456 0.75 21.22 -39.39
C CYS A 456 1.34 19.95 -38.73
N ASN A 457 1.20 19.75 -37.42
CA ASN A 457 1.86 18.63 -36.73
C ASN A 457 1.14 17.28 -36.86
N LYS A 458 -0.17 17.26 -37.11
CA LYS A 458 -0.98 16.06 -37.34
C LYS A 458 -1.00 15.63 -38.81
N VAL A 459 -0.79 16.59 -39.71
CA VAL A 459 -0.77 16.34 -41.14
C VAL A 459 0.66 16.48 -41.58
N ASN A 460 1.28 15.33 -41.78
CA ASN A 460 2.46 15.15 -42.60
C ASN A 460 3.75 15.68 -41.95
N SER A 461 4.84 14.97 -42.20
CA SER A 461 6.15 15.25 -41.63
C SER A 461 6.47 16.75 -41.78
N ARG A 462 7.17 17.38 -40.82
CA ARG A 462 7.51 18.82 -40.90
C ARG A 462 7.97 19.24 -42.31
N GLY A 463 8.67 18.35 -43.01
CA GLY A 463 9.12 18.53 -44.39
C GLY A 463 8.00 18.68 -45.40
N GLU A 464 6.99 17.83 -45.39
CA GLU A 464 5.85 17.91 -46.32
C GLU A 464 5.08 19.24 -46.22
N ILE A 465 5.05 19.85 -45.04
CA ILE A 465 4.42 21.17 -44.83
C ILE A 465 5.25 22.27 -45.48
N VAL A 466 6.58 22.19 -45.33
CA VAL A 466 7.51 23.13 -45.97
C VAL A 466 7.45 22.95 -47.48
N ILE A 467 7.46 21.71 -47.98
CA ILE A 467 7.27 21.38 -49.41
C ILE A 467 5.94 21.94 -49.91
N LYS A 468 4.83 21.68 -49.21
CA LYS A 468 3.50 22.22 -49.56
C LYS A 468 3.46 23.74 -49.56
N GLY A 469 4.13 24.37 -48.59
CA GLY A 469 4.28 25.82 -48.49
C GLY A 469 5.03 26.38 -49.70
N TYR A 470 6.16 25.78 -50.04
CA TYR A 470 6.95 26.12 -51.22
C TYR A 470 6.15 25.98 -52.52
N LEU A 471 5.46 24.84 -52.72
CA LEU A 471 4.65 24.59 -53.92
C LEU A 471 3.52 25.62 -54.05
N LYS A 472 2.86 26.00 -52.95
CA LYS A 472 1.84 27.06 -52.93
C LYS A 472 2.42 28.45 -53.20
N LYS A 473 3.54 28.80 -52.54
CA LYS A 473 4.22 30.10 -52.69
C LYS A 473 4.62 30.33 -54.15
N ASN A 474 5.13 29.29 -54.81
CA ASN A 474 5.54 29.32 -56.22
C ASN A 474 4.39 29.01 -57.21
N LYS A 475 3.14 28.94 -56.74
CA LYS A 475 1.93 28.70 -57.56
C LYS A 475 1.99 27.45 -58.44
N LEU A 476 2.72 26.42 -58.02
CA LEU A 476 2.80 25.14 -58.73
C LEU A 476 1.51 24.33 -58.52
N ARG A 477 1.06 23.61 -59.55
CA ARG A 477 -0.07 22.68 -59.43
C ARG A 477 0.42 21.37 -58.82
N PHE A 478 -0.23 20.93 -57.73
CA PHE A 478 0.15 19.69 -57.06
C PHE A 478 -1.02 18.96 -56.40
N LYS A 479 -0.86 17.65 -56.18
CA LYS A 479 -1.77 16.78 -55.46
C LYS A 479 -1.06 16.06 -54.31
N PRO A 480 -1.46 16.27 -53.04
CA PRO A 480 -0.92 15.53 -51.91
C PRO A 480 -1.36 14.06 -51.89
N GLN A 481 -0.58 13.20 -51.24
CA GLN A 481 -0.90 11.78 -50.99
C GLN A 481 -1.33 11.02 -52.26
N PHE A 482 -0.55 11.18 -53.33
CA PHE A 482 -0.84 10.62 -54.63
C PHE A 482 -0.65 9.10 -54.65
N THR A 483 -1.53 8.35 -55.30
CA THR A 483 -1.44 6.89 -55.41
C THR A 483 -1.65 6.48 -56.85
N PHE A 484 -0.96 5.42 -57.26
CA PHE A 484 -1.24 4.73 -58.52
C PHE A 484 -2.16 3.53 -58.24
N GLY A 485 -2.97 3.14 -59.22
CA GLY A 485 -3.94 2.05 -59.06
C GLY A 485 -3.28 0.67 -58.97
N ASP A 486 -2.17 0.53 -59.69
CA ASP A 486 -1.34 -0.64 -59.95
C ASP A 486 -0.14 -0.77 -58.98
N LEU A 487 0.21 0.30 -58.24
CA LEU A 487 1.26 0.23 -57.21
C LEU A 487 0.69 -0.20 -55.85
N VAL A 488 0.63 -1.52 -55.64
CA VAL A 488 0.01 -2.16 -54.46
C VAL A 488 0.98 -3.11 -53.76
N TYR A 489 1.01 -3.07 -52.43
CA TYR A 489 1.68 -4.07 -51.57
C TYR A 489 0.64 -4.74 -50.65
N LYS A 490 0.60 -4.39 -49.36
CA LYS A 490 -0.52 -4.72 -48.43
C LYS A 490 -1.70 -3.72 -48.56
N GLY A 491 -1.59 -2.80 -49.51
CA GLY A 491 -2.48 -1.67 -49.79
C GLY A 491 -1.81 -0.75 -50.82
N LYS A 492 -2.55 0.23 -51.35
CA LYS A 492 -1.99 1.20 -52.32
C LYS A 492 -0.86 2.00 -51.69
N LEU A 493 0.30 2.03 -52.35
CA LEU A 493 1.43 2.85 -51.89
C LEU A 493 1.20 4.30 -52.32
N ARG A 494 1.42 5.22 -51.37
CA ARG A 494 1.16 6.65 -51.54
C ARG A 494 2.46 7.44 -51.59
N PHE A 495 2.53 8.43 -52.46
CA PHE A 495 3.55 9.45 -52.55
C PHE A 495 3.11 10.75 -51.88
N ASP A 496 4.02 11.47 -51.24
CA ASP A 496 3.66 12.65 -50.45
C ASP A 496 3.07 13.78 -51.32
N PHE A 497 3.68 14.06 -52.48
CA PHE A 497 3.14 14.99 -53.47
C PHE A 497 3.38 14.54 -54.91
N ALA A 498 2.42 14.85 -55.78
CA ALA A 498 2.57 14.84 -57.23
C ALA A 498 2.48 16.28 -57.75
N VAL A 499 3.45 16.72 -58.55
CA VAL A 499 3.53 18.06 -59.16
C VAL A 499 3.23 17.94 -60.64
N TYR A 500 2.45 18.88 -61.16
CA TYR A 500 1.99 18.90 -62.55
C TYR A 500 2.48 20.16 -63.26
N LYS A 501 2.95 20.01 -64.50
CA LYS A 501 3.16 21.10 -65.47
C LYS A 501 2.22 20.84 -66.64
N ASP A 502 1.49 21.85 -67.09
CA ASP A 502 0.58 21.77 -68.25
C ASP A 502 -0.43 20.60 -68.25
N LYS A 503 -0.83 20.16 -67.04
CA LYS A 503 -1.75 19.03 -66.75
C LYS A 503 -1.12 17.63 -66.84
N GLU A 504 0.14 17.53 -67.24
CA GLU A 504 0.92 16.28 -67.20
C GLU A 504 1.64 16.11 -65.86
N LEU A 505 1.79 14.86 -65.41
CA LEU A 505 2.55 14.55 -64.19
C LEU A 505 4.03 14.86 -64.44
N TYR A 506 4.55 15.88 -63.77
CA TYR A 506 5.91 16.34 -63.98
C TYR A 506 6.89 15.70 -63.00
N SER A 507 6.53 15.58 -61.71
CA SER A 507 7.39 14.94 -60.72
C SER A 507 6.63 14.49 -59.48
N LEU A 508 7.12 13.45 -58.81
CA LEU A 508 6.71 13.01 -57.48
C LEU A 508 7.71 13.50 -56.43
N ILE A 509 7.25 13.80 -55.23
CA ILE A 509 8.08 14.22 -54.09
C ILE A 509 7.81 13.32 -52.89
N GLU A 510 8.88 12.89 -52.23
CA GLU A 510 8.87 12.13 -50.96
C GLU A 510 9.76 12.81 -49.92
N PHE A 511 9.30 12.89 -48.67
CA PHE A 511 10.10 13.33 -47.53
C PHE A 511 10.36 12.17 -46.57
N ASP A 512 11.61 11.69 -46.56
CA ASP A 512 12.00 10.54 -45.74
C ASP A 512 12.27 10.98 -44.29
N GLY A 513 11.35 10.62 -43.40
CA GLY A 513 11.53 10.81 -41.95
C GLY A 513 12.67 9.97 -41.34
N ARG A 514 13.07 10.30 -40.11
CA ARG A 514 14.10 9.56 -39.34
C ARG A 514 13.79 8.05 -39.18
N GLN A 515 12.52 7.68 -39.28
CA GLN A 515 12.03 6.30 -39.21
C GLN A 515 12.46 5.43 -40.40
N HIS A 516 12.94 6.03 -41.51
CA HIS A 516 13.55 5.30 -42.63
C HIS A 516 15.01 4.87 -42.35
N PHE A 517 15.64 5.41 -41.29
CA PHE A 517 17.09 5.30 -41.07
C PHE A 517 17.50 4.72 -39.71
N THR A 518 16.59 4.58 -38.74
CA THR A 518 16.93 4.12 -37.38
C THR A 518 15.86 3.17 -36.83
N LEU A 519 16.28 2.09 -36.16
CA LEU A 519 15.41 1.21 -35.37
C LEU A 519 14.81 2.04 -34.23
N VAL A 520 13.49 2.14 -34.19
CA VAL A 520 12.78 2.82 -33.09
C VAL A 520 12.06 1.75 -32.30
N ASP A 521 12.63 1.37 -31.14
CA ASP A 521 12.14 0.27 -30.28
C ASP A 521 10.66 0.42 -29.86
N HIS A 522 10.13 1.65 -29.89
CA HIS A 522 8.74 1.93 -29.53
C HIS A 522 7.69 1.65 -30.63
N MET A 523 8.09 1.24 -31.85
CA MET A 523 7.17 1.06 -32.99
C MET A 523 7.38 -0.25 -33.76
N GLY A 524 7.52 -1.38 -33.05
CA GLY A 524 7.48 -2.72 -33.67
C GLY A 524 8.83 -3.28 -34.12
N GLY A 525 9.94 -2.72 -33.67
CA GLY A 525 11.28 -3.32 -33.79
C GLY A 525 11.76 -3.51 -35.24
N GLU A 526 12.52 -4.59 -35.48
CA GLU A 526 13.16 -4.90 -36.77
C GLU A 526 12.17 -5.11 -37.93
N ASP A 527 10.99 -5.66 -37.65
CA ASP A 527 10.01 -6.03 -38.69
C ASP A 527 9.39 -4.78 -39.33
N TYR A 528 9.14 -3.73 -38.54
CA TYR A 528 8.66 -2.45 -39.04
C TYR A 528 9.70 -1.76 -39.94
N PHE A 529 10.99 -1.83 -39.57
CA PHE A 529 12.08 -1.25 -40.35
C PHE A 529 12.27 -1.97 -41.69
N LYS A 530 12.22 -3.31 -41.70
CA LYS A 530 12.26 -4.13 -42.92
C LYS A 530 11.07 -3.83 -43.84
N GLU A 531 9.87 -3.60 -43.28
CA GLU A 531 8.69 -3.25 -44.07
C GLU A 531 8.79 -1.86 -44.71
N ILE A 532 9.36 -0.86 -44.02
CA ILE A 532 9.61 0.47 -44.60
C ILE A 532 10.59 0.38 -45.78
N GLN A 533 11.72 -0.31 -45.60
CA GLN A 533 12.72 -0.47 -46.67
C GLN A 533 12.14 -1.15 -47.90
N MET A 534 11.28 -2.16 -47.71
CA MET A 534 10.61 -2.85 -48.81
C MET A 534 9.65 -1.93 -49.57
N LYS A 535 8.84 -1.12 -48.87
CA LYS A 535 7.93 -0.14 -49.52
C LYS A 535 8.70 0.92 -50.30
N ASP A 536 9.82 1.39 -49.77
CA ASP A 536 10.67 2.37 -50.46
C ASP A 536 11.28 1.82 -51.74
N LYS A 537 11.74 0.56 -51.69
CA LYS A 537 12.26 -0.14 -52.86
C LYS A 537 11.20 -0.28 -53.96
N LEU A 538 9.97 -0.65 -53.60
CA LEU A 538 8.85 -0.76 -54.55
C LEU A 538 8.53 0.59 -55.21
N LYS A 539 8.46 1.67 -54.43
CA LYS A 539 8.23 3.02 -54.97
C LYS A 539 9.34 3.46 -55.92
N ASN A 540 10.59 3.23 -55.56
CA ASN A 540 11.73 3.61 -56.38
C ASN A 540 11.72 2.83 -57.70
N ASN A 541 11.57 1.52 -57.65
CA ASN A 541 11.50 0.69 -58.86
C ASN A 541 10.34 1.10 -59.78
N TYR A 542 9.17 1.38 -59.21
CA TYR A 542 8.01 1.82 -59.98
C TYR A 542 8.28 3.14 -60.72
N CYS A 543 8.90 4.13 -60.06
CA CYS A 543 9.28 5.38 -60.71
C CYS A 543 10.31 5.17 -61.81
N LEU A 544 11.26 4.23 -61.63
CA LEU A 544 12.27 3.90 -62.64
C LEU A 544 11.65 3.24 -63.88
N GLU A 545 10.81 2.23 -63.67
CA GLU A 545 10.17 1.46 -64.73
C GLU A 545 9.20 2.31 -65.57
N ASN A 546 8.53 3.27 -64.94
CA ASN A 546 7.56 4.16 -65.60
C ASN A 546 8.16 5.51 -66.03
N ASN A 547 9.49 5.67 -65.91
CA ASN A 547 10.21 6.92 -66.24
C ASN A 547 9.63 8.17 -65.56
N ILE A 548 9.23 8.05 -64.29
CA ILE A 548 8.64 9.12 -63.48
C ILE A 548 9.72 9.78 -62.62
N ARG A 549 9.86 11.10 -62.74
CA ARG A 549 10.82 11.88 -61.94
C ARG A 549 10.45 11.88 -60.46
N LEU A 550 11.31 11.33 -59.60
CA LEU A 550 11.13 11.30 -58.13
C LEU A 550 12.17 12.18 -57.42
N ILE A 551 11.70 13.21 -56.69
CA ILE A 551 12.51 14.06 -55.81
C ILE A 551 12.37 13.54 -54.38
N ARG A 552 13.46 13.04 -53.80
CA ARG A 552 13.45 12.43 -52.47
C ARG A 552 14.31 13.23 -51.49
N ILE A 553 13.70 13.73 -50.42
CA ILE A 553 14.34 14.66 -49.47
C ILE A 553 14.47 13.99 -48.10
N LYS A 554 15.71 13.85 -47.61
CA LYS A 554 15.99 13.26 -46.30
C LYS A 554 15.64 14.21 -45.15
N TYR A 555 15.23 13.68 -44.00
CA TYR A 555 14.95 14.47 -42.80
C TYR A 555 16.13 15.33 -42.31
N THR A 556 17.37 14.93 -42.59
CA THR A 556 18.58 15.69 -42.23
C THR A 556 18.75 16.96 -43.07
N LYS A 557 18.06 17.05 -44.21
CA LYS A 557 18.07 18.19 -45.13
C LYS A 557 16.86 19.11 -44.96
N PHE A 558 16.24 19.08 -43.79
CA PHE A 558 15.02 19.83 -43.49
C PHE A 558 15.15 21.35 -43.73
N ASP A 559 16.26 21.96 -43.30
CA ASP A 559 16.46 23.40 -43.45
C ASP A 559 16.85 23.81 -44.89
N GLU A 560 17.20 22.84 -45.73
CA GLU A 560 17.60 23.04 -47.14
C GLU A 560 16.45 22.76 -48.13
N ILE A 561 15.24 22.43 -47.65
CA ILE A 561 14.11 22.01 -48.52
C ILE A 561 13.80 23.04 -49.61
N GLU A 562 13.65 24.31 -49.26
CA GLU A 562 13.30 25.35 -50.25
C GLU A 562 14.38 25.47 -51.32
N TYR A 563 15.66 25.45 -50.92
CA TYR A 563 16.80 25.50 -51.84
C TYR A 563 16.88 24.27 -52.76
N ILE A 564 16.64 23.06 -52.23
CA ILE A 564 16.64 21.83 -53.02
C ILE A 564 15.51 21.90 -54.06
N LEU A 565 14.29 22.25 -53.65
CA LEU A 565 13.17 22.35 -54.58
C LEU A 565 13.39 23.46 -55.60
N GLU A 566 13.90 24.62 -55.18
CA GLU A 566 14.26 25.72 -56.07
C GLU A 566 15.27 25.28 -57.10
N ARG A 567 16.37 24.62 -56.72
CA ARG A 567 17.33 24.07 -57.67
C ARG A 567 16.70 23.04 -58.61
N GLU A 568 15.97 22.06 -58.09
CA GLU A 568 15.35 21.00 -58.88
C GLU A 568 14.29 21.50 -59.87
N PHE A 569 13.63 22.63 -59.56
CA PHE A 569 12.65 23.26 -60.45
C PHE A 569 13.23 24.41 -61.30
N ALA A 570 14.33 25.04 -60.89
CA ALA A 570 15.02 26.14 -61.60
C ALA A 570 16.02 25.65 -62.64
N ILE A 571 16.58 24.44 -62.49
CA ILE A 571 17.36 23.76 -63.54
C ILE A 571 16.57 23.68 -64.88
N ASP A 572 15.24 23.78 -64.83
CA ASP A 572 14.37 23.76 -66.01
C ASP A 572 13.93 25.15 -66.50
N SER A 573 14.28 26.24 -65.81
CA SER A 573 13.89 27.61 -66.22
C SER A 573 14.95 28.32 -67.06
N GLU A 574 16.17 27.79 -67.15
CA GLU A 574 17.17 28.25 -68.10
C GLU A 574 17.50 27.16 -69.12
N LYS A 575 17.03 27.39 -70.35
CA LYS A 575 17.45 26.78 -71.62
C LYS A 575 17.13 25.29 -71.83
N SER A 576 16.04 25.11 -72.59
CA SER A 576 16.03 24.24 -73.77
C SER A 576 17.35 24.31 -74.54
N SER A 577 17.77 23.15 -75.07
CA SER A 577 18.97 22.81 -75.86
C SER A 577 20.26 22.55 -75.07
N ASP A 578 20.61 21.27 -75.07
CA ASP A 578 21.89 20.63 -74.72
C ASP A 578 22.04 20.05 -73.30
N VAL A 579 22.29 18.73 -73.30
CA VAL A 579 22.63 17.80 -72.21
C VAL A 579 21.48 16.93 -71.66
N ILE A 580 21.39 15.77 -72.31
CA ILE A 580 20.83 14.49 -71.88
C ILE A 580 21.48 14.01 -70.56
N SER A 581 20.70 13.27 -69.78
CA SER A 581 21.08 12.43 -68.63
C SER A 581 21.20 13.16 -67.28
N PHE A 582 20.19 12.98 -66.42
CA PHE A 582 20.43 12.75 -65.00
C PHE A 582 19.66 11.52 -64.53
N TYR A 583 20.34 10.38 -64.58
CA TYR A 583 19.95 9.14 -63.92
C TYR A 583 19.74 9.35 -62.40
N PRO A 584 18.98 8.47 -61.74
CA PRO A 584 18.67 8.58 -60.32
C PRO A 584 19.96 8.40 -59.52
N LYS A 585 20.31 9.36 -58.66
CA LYS A 585 21.35 9.11 -57.65
C LYS A 585 20.81 8.09 -56.64
N VAL A 586 21.05 6.83 -56.92
CA VAL A 586 21.08 5.74 -55.94
C VAL A 586 22.38 5.88 -55.15
N GLY A 587 22.29 5.91 -53.82
CA GLY A 587 23.46 5.81 -52.92
C GLY A 587 23.11 6.16 -51.47
N TYR A 588 23.39 5.35 -50.46
CA TYR A 588 24.10 4.07 -50.37
C TYR A 588 23.67 3.36 -49.07
N TYR A 589 23.85 2.04 -49.06
CA TYR A 589 24.13 1.24 -47.85
C TYR A 589 25.25 1.91 -47.04
N ASP A 590 25.05 2.12 -45.74
CA ASP A 590 26.14 2.39 -44.82
C ASP A 590 26.45 1.12 -44.02
N SER A 591 27.60 0.53 -44.34
CA SER A 591 28.19 -0.65 -43.74
C SER A 591 29.15 -0.27 -42.61
N SER A 592 28.68 0.44 -41.58
CA SER A 592 29.51 0.89 -40.45
C SER A 592 28.95 0.57 -39.06
N LEU A 593 28.23 -0.55 -38.92
CA LEU A 593 27.91 -1.15 -37.61
C LEU A 593 28.26 -2.64 -37.58
N ARG A 594 29.56 -2.95 -37.67
CA ARG A 594 30.16 -4.14 -37.08
C ARG A 594 31.55 -3.78 -36.54
N ASN A 595 31.78 -4.18 -35.28
CA ASN A 595 33.01 -4.12 -34.49
C ASN A 595 33.36 -2.76 -33.84
N ASN A 596 32.83 -2.53 -32.64
CA ASN A 596 33.56 -2.74 -31.38
C ASN A 596 32.60 -2.75 -30.19
#